data_AF-A0A1M3IHU2-F1
#
_entry.id   AF-A0A1M3IHU2-F1
#
_cell.length_a   1.000
_cell.length_b   1.000
_cell.length_c   1.000
_cell.angle_alpha   90.00
_cell.angle_beta   90.00
_cell.angle_gamma   90.00
#
_symmetry.space_group_name_H-M   'P 1'
#
loop_
_entity.id
_entity.type
_entity.pdbx_description
1 polymer ?
#
loop_
_entity_poly.entity_id
_entity_poly.type
_entity_poly.pdbx_seq_one_letter_code
_entity_poly.pdbx_strand_id
1 'polypeptide(L)'
;MVTNKEGSQYADAEMLKERGFLVYNCTDTVVTGMISEVKPDVVFINPESPDLHITKVYHSILKDKELANIPVIYALNEDDLYLVSCQRNSRSKKNVTTDNVMDGIRMSLAPAIDKRAKEPLNLLGRQVDLWPANVHVA
;
A
#
# COMPACT_ATOMS: atom_id res chain seq x y z
N MET A 1 24.86 -10.52 -11.11
CA MET A 1 24.72 -10.49 -12.58
C MET A 1 23.81 -9.32 -12.90
N VAL A 2 24.38 -8.24 -13.44
CA VAL A 2 23.65 -6.99 -13.74
C VAL A 2 23.13 -7.12 -15.16
N THR A 3 21.81 -7.24 -15.33
CA THR A 3 21.18 -7.22 -16.64
C THR A 3 20.78 -5.79 -16.99
N ASN A 4 21.52 -5.19 -17.93
CA ASN A 4 21.09 -3.99 -18.66
C ASN A 4 19.80 -4.33 -19.42
N LYS A 5 18.66 -3.92 -18.87
CA LYS A 5 17.42 -3.75 -19.63
C LYS A 5 16.81 -2.42 -19.23
N GLU A 6 17.04 -1.41 -20.04
CA GLU A 6 16.38 -0.11 -19.94
C GLU A 6 14.90 -0.32 -20.25
N GLY A 7 14.08 -0.41 -19.21
CA GLY A 7 12.62 -0.50 -19.29
C GLY A 7 12.00 0.22 -18.10
N SER A 8 10.73 0.61 -18.20
CA SER A 8 9.99 1.34 -17.15
C SER A 8 10.14 0.71 -15.75
N GLN A 9 10.22 -0.62 -15.69
CA GLN A 9 10.45 -1.40 -14.46
C GLN A 9 11.70 -1.02 -13.68
N TYR A 10 12.80 -0.71 -14.38
CA TYR A 10 14.05 -0.33 -13.74
C TYR A 10 14.01 1.12 -13.26
N ALA A 11 13.36 2.00 -14.02
CA ALA A 11 13.18 3.41 -13.64
C ALA A 11 12.37 3.55 -12.34
N ASP A 12 11.26 2.80 -12.21
CA ASP A 12 10.46 2.81 -10.97
C ASP A 12 11.27 2.28 -9.77
N ALA A 13 12.01 1.19 -9.96
CA ALA A 13 12.79 0.57 -8.90
C ALA A 13 13.95 1.48 -8.42
N GLU A 14 14.63 2.16 -9.34
CA GLU A 14 15.66 3.15 -8.99
C GLU A 14 15.06 4.37 -8.30
N MET A 15 13.96 4.91 -8.83
CA MET A 15 13.24 6.03 -8.24
C MET A 15 12.81 5.74 -6.79
N LEU A 16 12.34 4.52 -6.51
CA LEU A 16 11.97 4.09 -5.16
C LEU A 16 13.18 3.97 -4.25
N LYS A 17 14.31 3.44 -4.73
CA LYS A 17 15.56 3.38 -3.95
C LYS A 17 16.08 4.77 -3.58
N GLU A 18 16.05 5.72 -4.52
CA GLU A 18 16.44 7.11 -4.27
C GLU A 18 15.58 7.79 -3.20
N ARG A 19 14.31 7.37 -3.09
CA ARG A 19 13.36 7.85 -2.07
C ARG A 19 13.48 7.11 -0.73
N GLY A 20 14.47 6.23 -0.58
CA GLY A 20 14.76 5.52 0.67
C GLY A 20 14.01 4.20 0.85
N PHE A 21 13.35 3.67 -0.19
CA PHE A 21 12.73 2.35 -0.11
C PHE A 21 13.77 1.24 -0.31
N LEU A 22 13.61 0.16 0.46
CA LEU A 22 14.37 -1.06 0.24
C LEU A 22 13.64 -1.91 -0.81
N VAL A 23 14.18 -1.93 -2.02
CA VAL A 23 13.55 -2.60 -3.16
C VAL A 23 14.25 -3.93 -3.47
N TYR A 24 13.47 -5.00 -3.48
CA TYR A 24 13.89 -6.34 -3.90
C TYR A 24 13.20 -6.73 -5.21
N ASN A 25 14.00 -7.08 -6.21
CA ASN A 25 13.49 -7.55 -7.49
C ASN A 25 13.48 -9.08 -7.47
N CYS A 26 12.38 -9.68 -7.95
CA CYS A 26 12.26 -11.13 -8.07
C CYS A 26 11.53 -11.50 -9.36
N THR A 27 11.74 -12.72 -9.84
CA THR A 27 10.97 -13.29 -10.95
C THR A 27 9.65 -13.87 -10.45
N ASP A 28 8.68 -13.96 -11.35
CA ASP A 28 7.37 -14.61 -11.14
C ASP A 28 7.45 -15.99 -10.47
N THR A 29 8.43 -16.80 -10.85
CA THR A 29 8.63 -18.17 -10.35
C THR A 29 8.96 -18.27 -8.87
N VAL A 30 9.57 -17.24 -8.27
CA VAL A 30 10.05 -17.25 -6.88
C VAL A 30 9.28 -16.29 -5.98
N VAL A 31 8.27 -15.61 -6.52
CA VAL A 31 7.55 -14.53 -5.83
C VAL A 31 6.98 -14.96 -4.48
N THR A 32 6.37 -16.14 -4.39
CA THR A 32 5.77 -16.64 -3.15
C THR A 32 6.83 -16.88 -2.07
N GLY A 33 7.93 -17.54 -2.43
CA GLY A 33 9.04 -17.79 -1.49
C GLY A 33 9.68 -16.48 -1.01
N MET A 34 9.88 -15.54 -1.94
CA MET A 34 10.46 -14.23 -1.63
C MET A 34 9.56 -13.42 -0.69
N ILE A 35 8.24 -13.41 -0.92
CA ILE A 35 7.30 -12.70 -0.03
C ILE A 35 7.33 -13.32 1.38
N SER A 36 7.35 -14.65 1.49
CA SER A 36 7.38 -15.33 2.78
C SER A 36 8.68 -15.07 3.57
N GLU A 37 9.82 -14.96 2.88
CA GLU A 37 11.13 -14.72 3.49
C GLU A 37 11.34 -13.26 3.84
N VAL A 38 11.11 -12.35 2.88
CA VAL A 38 11.38 -10.91 3.03
C VAL A 38 10.29 -10.20 3.82
N LYS A 39 9.04 -10.67 3.73
CA LYS A 39 7.85 -10.03 4.31
C LYS A 39 7.74 -8.54 3.92
N PRO A 40 7.59 -8.24 2.62
CA PRO A 40 7.52 -6.86 2.14
C PRO A 40 6.27 -6.15 2.66
N ASP A 41 6.38 -4.83 2.87
CA ASP A 41 5.24 -3.97 3.20
C ASP A 41 4.30 -3.76 1.99
N VAL A 42 4.85 -3.80 0.77
CA VAL A 42 4.12 -3.63 -0.49
C VAL A 42 4.73 -4.54 -1.55
N VAL A 43 3.89 -5.19 -2.35
CA VAL A 43 4.31 -5.93 -3.55
C VAL A 43 3.99 -5.11 -4.79
N PHE A 44 5.01 -4.81 -5.60
CA PHE A 44 4.86 -4.11 -6.87
C PHE A 44 5.03 -5.10 -8.04
N ILE A 45 4.02 -5.20 -8.88
CA ILE A 45 4.00 -6.03 -10.09
C ILE A 45 4.01 -5.09 -11.29
N ASN A 46 5.16 -4.95 -11.92
CA ASN A 46 5.31 -4.15 -13.15
C ASN A 46 5.75 -5.08 -14.30
N PRO A 47 4.80 -5.61 -15.08
CA PRO A 47 5.10 -6.50 -16.19
C PRO A 47 5.54 -5.74 -17.45
N GLU A 48 6.44 -6.31 -18.26
CA GLU A 48 6.89 -5.69 -19.51
C GLU A 48 5.79 -5.79 -20.57
N SER A 49 5.06 -6.90 -20.52
CA SER A 49 3.86 -7.16 -21.31
C SER A 49 2.81 -7.80 -20.40
N PRO A 50 1.52 -7.45 -20.55
CA PRO A 50 0.49 -7.94 -19.66
C PRO A 50 0.14 -9.36 -20.12
N ASP A 51 0.84 -10.35 -19.56
CA ASP A 51 0.60 -11.75 -19.88
C ASP A 51 -0.38 -12.41 -18.90
N LEU A 52 -1.06 -13.45 -19.38
CA LEU A 52 -1.95 -14.30 -18.59
C LEU A 52 -1.23 -14.87 -17.37
N HIS A 53 0.07 -15.16 -17.48
CA HIS A 53 0.86 -15.67 -16.37
C HIS A 53 0.97 -14.66 -15.21
N ILE A 54 1.26 -13.41 -15.53
CA ILE A 54 1.46 -12.34 -14.55
C ILE A 54 0.13 -11.99 -13.87
N THR A 55 -0.96 -12.01 -14.64
CA THR A 55 -2.33 -11.83 -14.09
C THR A 55 -2.70 -12.97 -13.13
N LYS A 56 -2.29 -14.21 -13.43
CA LYS A 56 -2.47 -15.35 -12.51
C LYS A 56 -1.66 -15.17 -11.23
N VAL A 57 -0.42 -14.67 -11.30
CA VAL A 57 0.40 -14.36 -10.12
C VAL A 57 -0.28 -13.32 -9.24
N TYR A 58 -0.73 -12.21 -9.82
CA TYR A 58 -1.51 -11.18 -9.11
C TYR A 58 -2.71 -11.79 -8.38
N HIS A 59 -3.51 -12.60 -9.07
CA HIS A 59 -4.66 -13.26 -8.44
C HIS A 59 -4.29 -14.32 -7.42
N SER A 60 -3.13 -14.98 -7.55
CA SER A 60 -2.63 -15.96 -6.59
C SER A 60 -2.34 -15.28 -5.26
N ILE A 61 -1.59 -14.17 -5.29
CA ILE A 61 -1.24 -13.38 -4.09
C ILE A 61 -2.50 -12.86 -3.39
N LEU A 62 -3.49 -12.38 -4.14
CA LEU A 62 -4.74 -11.87 -3.57
C LEU A 62 -5.67 -12.95 -2.99
N LYS A 63 -5.54 -14.20 -3.44
CA LYS A 63 -6.36 -15.33 -2.99
C LYS A 63 -5.74 -16.06 -1.82
N ASP A 64 -4.42 -16.04 -1.71
CA ASP A 64 -3.67 -16.63 -0.60
C ASP A 64 -4.02 -15.93 0.72
N LYS A 65 -4.37 -16.69 1.76
CA LYS A 65 -4.77 -16.14 3.06
C LYS A 65 -3.60 -15.51 3.81
N GLU A 66 -2.39 -16.02 3.61
CA GLU A 66 -1.18 -15.54 4.29
C GLU A 66 -0.66 -14.27 3.62
N LEU A 67 -0.77 -14.19 2.29
CA LEU A 67 -0.28 -13.07 1.49
C LEU A 67 -1.33 -11.97 1.29
N ALA A 68 -2.61 -12.27 1.45
CA ALA A 68 -3.71 -11.32 1.24
C ALA A 68 -3.69 -10.08 2.15
N ASN A 69 -2.87 -10.08 3.20
CA ASN A 69 -2.69 -8.92 4.07
C ASN A 69 -1.66 -7.93 3.54
N ILE A 70 -0.88 -8.31 2.51
CA ILE A 70 0.11 -7.44 1.90
C ILE A 70 -0.55 -6.73 0.72
N PRO A 71 -0.51 -5.39 0.65
CA PRO A 71 -1.01 -4.67 -0.50
C PRO A 71 -0.20 -4.97 -1.76
N VAL A 72 -0.91 -5.09 -2.88
CA VAL A 72 -0.35 -5.32 -4.20
C VAL A 72 -0.65 -4.12 -5.09
N ILE A 73 0.38 -3.60 -5.75
CA ILE A 73 0.28 -2.55 -6.76
C ILE A 73 0.62 -3.20 -8.11
N TYR A 74 -0.29 -3.14 -9.06
CA TYR A 74 -0.12 -3.69 -10.40
C TYR A 74 -0.05 -2.56 -11.43
N ALA A 75 1.05 -2.47 -12.17
CA ALA A 75 1.19 -1.53 -13.27
C ALA A 75 0.38 -2.01 -14.48
N LEU A 76 -0.52 -1.16 -14.97
CA LEU A 76 -1.26 -1.38 -16.19
C LEU A 76 -0.44 -0.83 -17.35
N ASN A 77 -0.44 -1.54 -18.48
CA ASN A 77 0.33 -1.14 -19.67
C ASN A 77 -0.21 0.12 -20.37
N GLU A 78 -1.33 0.67 -19.92
CA GLU A 78 -1.94 1.88 -20.47
C GLU A 78 -1.62 3.07 -19.55
N ASP A 79 -0.92 4.08 -20.09
CA ASP A 79 -0.79 5.44 -19.54
C ASP A 79 -0.39 5.56 -18.05
N ASP A 80 0.68 4.85 -17.62
CA ASP A 80 1.23 4.94 -16.25
C ASP A 80 0.19 4.74 -15.13
N LEU A 81 -0.84 3.94 -15.41
CA LEU A 81 -1.89 3.62 -14.45
C LEU A 81 -1.49 2.46 -13.54
N TYR A 82 -1.71 2.63 -12.25
CA TYR A 82 -1.43 1.65 -11.21
C TYR A 82 -2.72 1.22 -10.53
N LEU A 83 -2.98 -0.08 -10.52
CA LEU A 83 -4.06 -0.72 -9.78
C LEU A 83 -3.56 -1.11 -8.39
N VAL A 84 -4.09 -0.44 -7.37
CA VAL A 84 -3.71 -0.61 -5.96
C VAL A 84 -4.77 -1.43 -5.24
N SER A 85 -4.37 -2.57 -4.68
CA SER A 85 -5.22 -3.34 -3.78
C SER A 85 -4.92 -2.94 -2.32
N CYS A 86 -5.84 -2.23 -1.67
CA CYS A 86 -5.69 -1.90 -0.25
C CYS A 86 -5.93 -3.14 0.63
N GLN A 87 -5.22 -3.21 1.77
CA GLN A 87 -5.30 -4.29 2.74
C GLN A 87 -6.75 -4.64 3.14
N ARG A 88 -7.03 -5.93 3.31
CA ARG A 88 -8.36 -6.50 3.65
C ARG A 88 -8.80 -6.21 5.10
N ASN A 89 -8.88 -4.94 5.49
CA ASN A 89 -9.37 -4.58 6.82
C ASN A 89 -10.90 -4.40 6.76
N SER A 90 -11.61 -5.54 6.81
CA SER A 90 -13.06 -5.68 6.95
C SER A 90 -13.96 -5.16 5.79
N ARG A 91 -14.73 -6.09 5.22
CA ARG A 91 -15.96 -5.91 4.41
C ARG A 91 -15.94 -5.18 3.07
N SER A 92 -14.89 -4.50 2.62
CA SER A 92 -14.85 -4.02 1.22
C SER A 92 -13.46 -4.14 0.61
N LYS A 93 -13.31 -5.03 -0.39
CA LYS A 93 -12.19 -4.94 -1.34
C LYS A 93 -12.35 -3.62 -2.09
N LYS A 94 -11.50 -2.65 -1.80
CA LYS A 94 -11.40 -1.43 -2.61
C LYS A 94 -10.12 -1.53 -3.41
N ASN A 95 -10.29 -1.81 -4.70
CA ASN A 95 -9.24 -1.54 -5.65
C ASN A 95 -9.33 -0.05 -5.99
N VAL A 96 -8.21 0.64 -6.00
CA VAL A 96 -8.13 2.04 -6.39
C VAL A 96 -7.12 2.17 -7.51
N THR A 97 -7.40 3.00 -8.50
CA THR A 97 -6.47 3.31 -9.58
C THR A 97 -5.84 4.67 -9.34
N THR A 98 -4.56 4.79 -9.63
CA THR A 98 -3.80 6.05 -9.57
C THR A 98 -2.83 6.10 -10.74
N ASP A 99 -2.50 7.29 -11.20
CA ASP A 99 -1.48 7.60 -12.21
C ASP A 99 -0.08 7.80 -11.61
N ASN A 100 0.06 7.63 -10.28
CA ASN A 100 1.32 7.84 -9.58
C ASN A 100 1.63 6.70 -8.61
N VAL A 101 2.75 6.00 -8.84
CA VAL A 101 3.18 4.88 -8.01
C VAL A 101 3.41 5.27 -6.54
N MET A 102 3.89 6.50 -6.28
CA MET A 102 4.11 6.99 -4.92
C MET A 102 2.82 7.19 -4.16
N ASP A 103 1.80 7.72 -4.83
CA ASP A 103 0.47 7.85 -4.23
C ASP A 103 -0.15 6.47 -4.06
N GLY A 104 0.07 5.55 -4.99
CA GLY A 104 -0.34 4.15 -4.84
C GLY A 104 0.26 3.48 -3.60
N ILE A 105 1.56 3.67 -3.35
CA ILE A 105 2.23 3.16 -2.14
C ILE A 105 1.61 3.79 -0.89
N ARG A 106 1.47 5.13 -0.85
CA ARG A 106 0.87 5.84 0.29
C ARG A 106 -0.55 5.37 0.58
N MET A 107 -1.37 5.19 -0.45
CA MET A 107 -2.75 4.72 -0.33
C MET A 107 -2.83 3.27 0.13
N SER A 108 -1.84 2.46 -0.26
CA SER A 108 -1.77 1.05 0.11
C SER A 108 -1.37 0.83 1.58
N LEU A 109 -0.52 1.71 2.10
CA LEU A 109 -0.02 1.70 3.48
C LEU A 109 -0.89 2.50 4.45
N ALA A 110 -1.75 3.40 3.93
CA ALA A 110 -2.63 4.20 4.76
C ALA A 110 -3.59 3.30 5.56
N PRO A 111 -3.72 3.50 6.89
CA PRO A 111 -4.74 2.82 7.65
C PRO A 111 -6.11 3.19 7.07
N ALA A 112 -7.01 2.21 6.96
CA ALA A 112 -8.34 2.43 6.44
C ALA A 112 -8.98 3.61 7.20
N ILE A 113 -9.17 4.75 6.52
CA ILE A 113 -9.87 5.90 7.10
C ILE A 113 -11.29 5.43 7.34
N ASP A 114 -11.61 5.15 8.61
CA ASP A 114 -12.95 4.76 9.01
C ASP A 114 -13.87 5.96 8.78
N LYS A 115 -14.63 5.94 7.68
CA LYS A 115 -15.60 6.99 7.34
C LYS A 115 -16.75 7.11 8.36
N ARG A 116 -16.71 6.32 9.45
CA ARG A 116 -17.60 6.48 10.62
C ARG A 116 -17.12 7.51 11.63
N ALA A 117 -15.89 8.03 11.53
CA ALA A 117 -15.47 9.17 12.31
C ALA A 117 -15.99 10.48 11.70
N LYS A 118 -17.31 10.68 11.73
CA LYS A 118 -17.92 12.01 11.69
C LYS A 118 -18.18 12.43 13.13
N GLU A 119 -17.14 12.83 13.84
CA GLU A 119 -17.28 13.75 14.96
C GLU A 119 -16.49 15.01 14.60
N PRO A 120 -17.14 16.17 14.43
CA PRO A 120 -16.41 17.42 14.23
C PRO A 120 -15.73 17.77 15.55
N LEU A 121 -14.39 17.70 15.53
CA LEU A 121 -13.53 18.18 16.59
C LEU A 121 -13.62 19.72 16.63
N ASN A 122 -14.62 20.26 17.32
CA ASN A 122 -14.71 21.69 17.64
C ASN A 122 -13.65 22.05 18.68
N LEU A 123 -12.40 22.22 18.24
CA LEU A 123 -11.33 22.86 19.02
C LEU A 123 -11.39 24.38 18.80
N LEU A 124 -12.38 25.03 19.40
CA LEU A 124 -12.39 26.47 19.62
C LEU A 124 -13.18 26.77 20.89
N GLY A 125 -12.48 26.72 22.01
CA GLY A 125 -13.07 26.91 23.33
C GLY A 125 -12.02 26.89 24.44
N ARG A 126 -10.85 27.49 24.23
CA ARG A 126 -10.01 27.94 25.35
C ARG A 126 -10.58 29.28 25.83
N GLN A 127 -11.47 29.24 26.80
CA GLN A 127 -11.70 30.36 27.69
C GLN A 127 -11.64 29.86 29.13
N VAL A 128 -10.81 30.56 29.87
CA VAL A 128 -10.38 30.34 31.25
C VAL A 128 -11.52 30.75 32.18
N ASP A 129 -11.85 29.92 33.17
CA ASP A 129 -12.46 30.29 34.46
C ASP A 129 -12.24 29.11 35.44
N LEU A 130 -11.23 29.16 36.32
CA LEU A 130 -11.31 29.62 37.72
C LEU A 130 -12.35 28.84 38.57
N TRP A 131 -11.85 28.14 39.60
CA TRP A 131 -12.55 27.27 40.55
C TRP A 131 -13.82 27.87 41.19
N PRO A 132 -14.68 27.02 41.81
CA PRO A 132 -14.51 26.82 43.25
C PRO A 132 -14.50 25.35 43.69
N ALA A 133 -13.80 25.15 44.81
CA ALA A 133 -13.64 23.92 45.54
C ALA A 133 -14.97 23.30 45.99
N ASN A 134 -15.01 21.97 46.07
CA ASN A 134 -15.79 21.28 47.09
C ASN A 134 -15.06 20.00 47.49
N VAL A 135 -14.28 20.13 48.56
CA VAL A 135 -13.75 19.04 49.36
C VAL A 135 -14.93 18.45 50.15
N HIS A 136 -15.20 17.15 49.96
CA HIS A 136 -15.97 16.36 50.92
C HIS A 136 -15.02 15.90 52.03
N VAL A 137 -15.34 16.23 53.29
CA VAL A 137 -15.01 15.42 54.46
C VAL A 137 -16.17 15.51 55.45
N ALA A 138 -16.40 14.37 56.11
CA ALA A 138 -17.45 13.99 57.08
C ALA A 138 -17.85 15.02 58.15
#